data_AF-A0A5R8Y923-F1
#
_entry.id   AF-A0A5R8Y923-F1
#
_cell.length_a   1.000
_cell.length_b   1.000
_cell.length_c   1.000
_cell.angle_alpha   90.00
_cell.angle_beta   90.00
_cell.angle_gamma   90.00
#
_symmetry.space_group_name_H-M   'P 1'
#
loop_
_entity.id
_entity.type
_entity.pdbx_description
1 polymer ?
#
loop_
_entity_poly.entity_id
_entity_poly.type
_entity_poly.pdbx_seq_one_letter_code
_entity_poly.pdbx_strand_id
1 'polypeptide(L)' 'MSSLVISSSYLGIALLVIFCLAGKVFRDNWKRKGDNWKRNCWLSGLVATACFLILAFVPFVPQG' A
#
# COMPACT_ATOMS: atom_id res chain seq x y z
N MET A 1 18.19 -18.36 -4.55
CA MET A 1 17.05 -17.76 -3.82
C MET A 1 16.91 -16.34 -4.32
N SER A 2 15.86 -16.03 -5.09
CA SER A 2 15.64 -14.67 -5.58
C SER A 2 15.30 -13.78 -4.39
N SER A 3 16.21 -12.90 -3.99
CA SER A 3 15.91 -11.86 -3.00
C SER A 3 14.81 -10.98 -3.57
N LEU A 4 13.71 -10.79 -2.84
CA LEU A 4 12.75 -9.72 -3.14
C LEU A 4 13.47 -8.40 -2.90
N VAL A 5 13.72 -7.66 -3.98
CA VAL A 5 14.42 -6.37 -3.94
C VAL A 5 13.66 -5.40 -4.84
N ILE A 6 13.46 -4.17 -4.37
CA ILE A 6 12.91 -3.10 -5.20
C ILE A 6 14.08 -2.45 -5.93
N SER A 7 14.32 -2.89 -7.18
CA SER A 7 15.41 -2.36 -8.01
C SER A 7 15.00 -1.15 -8.85
N SER A 8 13.71 -0.99 -9.15
CA SER A 8 13.21 0.15 -9.94
C SER A 8 12.65 1.22 -9.02
N SER A 9 13.22 2.42 -9.07
CA SER A 9 12.72 3.58 -8.32
C SER A 9 11.24 3.87 -8.63
N TYR A 10 10.79 3.61 -9.86
CA TYR A 10 9.40 3.77 -10.27
C TYR A 10 8.46 2.81 -9.55
N LEU A 11 8.89 1.57 -9.24
CA LEU A 11 8.09 0.63 -8.46
C LEU A 11 7.91 1.09 -7.02
N GLY A 12 8.95 1.65 -6.40
CA GLY A 12 8.87 2.25 -5.07
C GLY A 12 7.87 3.41 -5.02
N ILE A 13 7.92 4.30 -6.00
CA ILE A 13 6.99 5.42 -6.12
C ILE A 13 5.55 4.90 -6.33
N ALA A 14 5.35 3.93 -7.22
CA ALA A 14 4.04 3.35 -7.46
C ALA A 14 3.45 2.72 -6.18
N LEU A 15 4.25 1.97 -5.42
CA LEU A 15 3.85 1.39 -4.13
C LEU A 15 3.44 2.48 -3.12
N LEU A 16 4.19 3.57 -3.05
CA LEU A 16 3.90 4.69 -2.16
C LEU A 16 2.60 5.41 -2.57
N VAL A 17 2.38 5.61 -3.86
CA VAL A 17 1.11 6.19 -4.38
C VAL A 17 -0.07 5.27 -4.05
N ILE A 18 0.07 3.96 -4.27
CA ILE A 18 -0.97 2.98 -3.92
C ILE A 18 -1.26 3.00 -2.42
N PHE A 19 -0.21 3.06 -1.58
CA PHE A 19 -0.35 3.18 -0.13
C PHE A 19 -1.16 4.42 0.28
N CYS A 20 -0.83 5.60 -0.26
CA CYS A 20 -1.57 6.83 -0.01
C CYS A 20 -3.03 6.77 -0.47
N LEU A 21 -3.28 6.20 -1.67
CA LEU A 21 -4.63 6.03 -2.19
C LEU A 21 -5.45 5.06 -1.34
N ALA A 22 -4.87 3.95 -0.90
CA ALA A 22 -5.52 2.99 -0.01
C ALA A 22 -5.92 3.67 1.32
N GLY A 23 -5.05 4.48 1.91
CA GLY A 23 -5.36 5.26 3.11
C GLY A 23 -6.48 6.29 2.90
N LYS A 24 -6.51 6.97 1.73
CA LYS A 24 -7.61 7.87 1.37
C LYS A 24 -8.94 7.11 1.26
N VAL A 25 -8.95 5.99 0.54
CA VAL A 25 -10.13 5.13 0.37
C VAL A 25 -10.62 4.58 1.71
N PHE A 26 -9.70 4.18 2.61
CA PHE A 26 -10.04 3.78 3.97
C PHE A 26 -10.81 4.87 4.70
N ARG A 27 -10.27 6.09 4.69
CA ARG A 27 -10.86 7.25 5.38
C ARG A 27 -12.20 7.66 4.76
N ASP A 28 -12.32 7.60 3.44
CA ASP A 28 -13.56 7.93 2.74
C ASP A 28 -14.66 6.90 3.03
N ASN A 29 -14.34 5.61 3.06
CA ASN A 29 -15.28 4.55 3.46
C ASN A 29 -15.69 4.70 4.94
N TRP A 30 -14.75 5.04 5.82
CA TRP A 30 -15.01 5.25 7.25
C TRP A 30 -15.97 6.43 7.50
N LYS A 31 -15.83 7.51 6.70
CA LYS A 31 -16.69 8.70 6.81
C LYS A 31 -18.06 8.50 6.17
N ARG A 32 -18.12 7.94 4.96
CA ARG A 32 -19.37 7.78 4.21
C ARG A 32 -20.31 6.76 4.86
N LYS A 33 -19.79 5.77 5.59
CA LYS A 33 -20.56 4.71 6.28
C LYS A 33 -21.71 4.10 5.46
N GLY A 34 -21.53 4.01 4.13
CA GLY A 34 -22.50 3.39 3.24
C GLY A 34 -22.56 1.87 3.40
N ASP A 35 -23.25 1.19 2.49
CA ASP A 35 -23.35 -0.27 2.55
C ASP A 35 -21.98 -0.95 2.55
N ASN A 36 -21.82 -1.92 3.46
CA ASN A 36 -20.58 -2.69 3.64
C ASN A 36 -19.33 -1.86 3.97
N TRP A 37 -19.47 -0.64 4.51
CA TRP A 37 -18.34 0.24 4.82
C TRP A 37 -17.25 -0.43 5.68
N LYS A 38 -17.63 -1.28 6.65
CA LYS A 38 -16.69 -2.03 7.50
C LYS A 38 -15.78 -2.93 6.67
N ARG A 39 -16.34 -3.65 5.69
CA ARG A 39 -15.61 -4.55 4.80
C ARG A 39 -14.65 -3.75 3.91
N ASN A 40 -15.11 -2.66 3.31
CA ASN A 40 -14.29 -1.84 2.44
C ASN A 40 -13.16 -1.13 3.21
N CYS A 41 -13.41 -0.69 4.45
CA CYS A 41 -12.36 -0.21 5.35
C CYS A 41 -11.34 -1.32 5.63
N TRP A 42 -11.77 -2.53 5.98
CA TRP A 42 -10.84 -3.63 6.21
C TRP A 42 -10.00 -3.98 4.97
N LEU A 43 -10.60 -4.04 3.78
CA LEU A 43 -9.88 -4.30 2.53
C LEU A 43 -8.84 -3.22 2.22
N SER A 44 -9.24 -1.95 2.29
CA SER A 44 -8.32 -0.83 2.04
C SER A 44 -7.22 -0.71 3.10
N GLY A 45 -7.53 -1.00 4.36
CA GLY A 45 -6.55 -1.10 5.43
C GLY A 45 -5.54 -2.21 5.19
N LEU A 46 -6.00 -3.41 4.80
CA LEU A 46 -5.14 -4.56 4.54
C LEU A 46 -4.19 -4.30 3.35
N VAL A 47 -4.69 -3.65 2.29
CA VAL A 47 -3.86 -3.21 1.15
C VAL A 47 -2.82 -2.19 1.62
N ALA A 48 -3.21 -1.19 2.42
CA ALA A 48 -2.26 -0.21 2.94
C ALA A 48 -1.19 -0.86 3.83
N THR A 49 -1.57 -1.76 4.73
CA THR A 49 -0.63 -2.51 5.57
C THR A 49 0.33 -3.35 4.72
N ALA A 50 -0.16 -4.04 3.69
CA ALA A 50 0.69 -4.82 2.79
C ALA A 50 1.71 -3.93 2.07
N CYS A 51 1.28 -2.80 1.50
CA CYS A 51 2.20 -1.85 0.88
C CYS A 51 3.23 -1.29 1.87
N PHE A 52 2.81 -0.98 3.09
CA PHE A 52 3.71 -0.51 4.14
C PHE A 52 4.75 -1.56 4.54
N LEU A 53 4.33 -2.82 4.73
CA LEU A 53 5.24 -3.93 5.04
C LEU A 53 6.26 -4.15 3.91
N ILE A 54 5.80 -4.08 2.65
CA ILE A 54 6.69 -4.17 1.50
C ILE A 54 7.71 -3.03 1.55
N LEU A 55 7.27 -1.79 1.72
CA LEU A 55 8.17 -0.62 1.78
C LEU A 55 9.12 -0.65 2.99
N ALA A 56 8.68 -1.20 4.13
CA ALA A 56 9.45 -1.21 5.37
C ALA A 56 10.49 -2.33 5.43
N PHE A 57 10.19 -3.50 4.86
CA PHE A 57 11.03 -4.70 5.00
C PHE A 57 11.70 -5.15 3.70
N VAL A 58 11.27 -4.67 2.54
CA VAL A 58 11.93 -5.00 1.27
C VAL A 58 13.08 -4.03 1.02
N PRO A 59 14.32 -4.53 0.84
CA PRO A 59 15.46 -3.67 0.58
C PRO A 59 15.31 -2.96 -0.77
N PHE A 60 15.63 -1.67 -0.76
CA PHE A 60 15.77 -0.86 -1.96
C PHE A 60 17.20 -0.93 -2.44
N VAL A 61 17.41 -1.42 -3.67
CA VAL A 61 18.73 -1.41 -4.29
C VAL A 61 18.68 -0.42 -5.45
N PRO A 62 19.39 0.72 -5.34
CA PRO A 62 19.51 1.66 -6.44
C PRO A 62 20.22 0.95 -7.61
N GLN A 63 19.64 1.03 -8.81
CA GLN A 63 20.35 0.73 -10.04
C GLN A 63 21.25 1.92 -10.35
N GLY A 64 22.43 1.94 -9.72
CA GLY A 64 23.53 2.87 -10.03
C GLY A 64 24.27 2.45 -11.28
#